data_AF-A0A509BQJ7-F1
#
_entry.id   AF-A0A509BQJ7-F1
#
_cell.length_a   1.000
_cell.length_b   1.000
_cell.length_c   1.000
_cell.angle_alpha   90.00
_cell.angle_beta   90.00
_cell.angle_gamma   90.00
#
_symmetry.space_group_name_H-M   'P 1'
#
loop_
_entity.id
_entity.type
_entity.pdbx_description
1 polymer ?
#
loop_
_entity_poly.entity_id
_entity_poly.type
_entity_poly.pdbx_seq_one_letter_code
_entity_poly.pdbx_strand_id
1 'polypeptide(L)' 'MLACKHCSKETEYLDFVQANIMQSPVNDAWVVDLILACPHCGQQLNLFPAVMDFERLEAPDEDDD' A
#
# COMPACT_ATOMS: atom_id res chain seq x y z
N MET A 1 -8.66 -9.26 12.12
CA MET A 1 -8.80 -7.84 12.52
C MET A 1 -7.44 -7.29 12.90
N LEU A 2 -7.14 -6.07 12.45
CA LEU A 2 -5.90 -5.35 12.76
C LEU A 2 -6.19 -4.39 13.91
N ALA A 3 -5.31 -4.33 14.90
CA ALA A 3 -5.40 -3.37 16.00
C ALA A 3 -4.35 -2.27 15.84
N CYS A 4 -4.79 -1.00 15.85
CA CYS A 4 -3.84 0.11 15.79
C CYS A 4 -3.08 0.22 17.11
N LYS A 5 -1.74 0.15 17.08
CA LYS A 5 -0.91 0.30 18.28
C LYS A 5 -1.06 1.66 18.97
N HIS A 6 -1.50 2.69 18.24
CA HIS A 6 -1.61 4.05 18.78
C HIS A 6 -2.96 4.30 19.49
N CYS A 7 -4.09 3.98 18.85
CA CYS A 7 -5.42 4.24 19.41
C CYS A 7 -6.15 2.99 19.93
N SER A 8 -5.54 1.81 19.80
CA SER A 8 -6.06 0.50 20.21
C SER A 8 -7.40 0.09 19.59
N LYS A 9 -7.94 0.88 18.65
CA LYS A 9 -9.15 0.52 17.92
C LYS A 9 -8.85 -0.54 16.87
N GLU A 10 -9.80 -1.45 16.75
CA GLU A 10 -9.79 -2.49 15.72
C GLU A 10 -10.30 -1.94 14.39
N THR A 11 -9.78 -2.50 13.30
CA THR A 11 -10.20 -2.22 11.94
C THR A 11 -9.96 -3.44 11.05
N GLU A 12 -10.72 -3.53 9.96
CA GLU A 12 -10.53 -4.56 8.93
C GLU A 12 -9.68 -4.06 7.77
N TYR A 13 -9.62 -2.74 7.59
CA TYR A 13 -8.85 -2.08 6.54
C TYR A 13 -8.07 -0.88 7.06
N LEU A 14 -7.11 -0.42 6.26
CA LEU A 14 -6.39 0.82 6.47
C LEU A 14 -6.70 1.77 5.31
N ASP A 15 -6.74 3.06 5.59
CA ASP A 15 -6.96 4.07 4.56
C ASP A 15 -5.72 4.19 3.68
N PHE A 16 -5.94 4.26 2.38
CA PHE A 16 -4.88 4.53 1.42
C PHE A 16 -4.38 5.97 1.57
N VAL A 17 -3.07 6.15 1.67
CA VAL A 17 -2.43 7.48 1.65
C VAL A 17 -1.58 7.64 0.40
N GLN A 18 -0.73 6.65 0.11
CA GLN A 18 0.22 6.72 -1.00
C GLN A 18 0.60 5.32 -1.49
N ALA A 19 0.84 5.19 -2.79
CA ALA A 19 1.64 4.11 -3.37
C ALA A 19 2.53 4.73 -4.47
N ASN A 20 3.85 4.65 -4.30
CA ASN A 20 4.81 5.10 -5.30
C ASN A 20 5.78 3.97 -5.65
N ILE A 21 6.05 3.77 -6.94
CA ILE A 21 7.02 2.78 -7.38
C ILE A 21 8.41 3.42 -7.35
N MET A 22 9.35 2.80 -6.66
CA MET A 22 10.72 3.29 -6.57
C MET A 22 11.74 2.15 -6.61
N GLN A 23 12.95 2.47 -7.04
CA GLN A 23 14.08 1.56 -6.97
C GLN A 23 14.76 1.72 -5.60
N SER A 24 14.89 0.62 -4.88
CA SER A 24 15.54 0.57 -3.57
C SER A 24 17.03 0.88 -3.71
N PRO A 25 17.58 1.84 -2.96
CA PRO A 25 19.00 2.18 -3.01
C PRO A 25 19.90 1.12 -2.35
N VAL A 26 19.31 0.12 -1.66
CA VAL A 26 20.06 -0.89 -0.90
C VAL A 26 20.41 -2.11 -1.76
N ASN A 27 19.54 -2.46 -2.72
CA ASN A 27 19.63 -3.71 -3.46
C ASN A 27 19.10 -3.61 -4.90
N ASP A 28 18.89 -2.40 -5.41
CA ASP A 28 18.39 -2.10 -6.75
C ASP A 28 17.03 -2.74 -7.10
N ALA A 29 16.31 -3.28 -6.11
CA ALA A 29 15.02 -3.91 -6.30
C ALA A 29 13.91 -2.86 -6.49
N TRP A 30 12.95 -3.14 -7.38
CA TRP A 30 11.74 -2.33 -7.52
C TRP A 30 10.75 -2.67 -6.41
N VAL A 31 10.40 -1.66 -5.63
CA VAL A 31 9.46 -1.76 -4.50
C VAL A 31 8.36 -0.72 -4.64
N VAL A 32 7.26 -0.94 -3.92
CA VAL A 32 6.21 0.07 -3.76
C VAL A 32 6.38 0.72 -2.38
N ASP A 33 6.65 2.02 -2.34
CA ASP A 33 6.55 2.86 -1.14
C ASP A 33 5.06 3.06 -0.83
N LEU A 34 4.52 2.16 0.01
CA LEU A 34 3.11 2.07 0.35
C LEU A 34 2.87 2.66 1.74
N ILE A 35 2.13 3.77 1.78
CA ILE A 35 1.70 4.41 3.02
C ILE A 35 0.21 4.18 3.21
N LEU A 36 -0.13 3.58 4.34
CA LEU A 36 -1.50 3.35 4.79
C LEU A 36 -1.72 4.07 6.11
N ALA A 37 -2.97 4.43 6.45
CA ALA A 37 -3.31 5.09 7.70
C ALA A 37 -4.38 4.33 8.48
N CYS A 38 -4.29 4.41 9.81
CA CYS A 38 -5.38 3.98 10.66
C CYS A 38 -6.61 4.90 10.43
N PRO A 39 -7.78 4.35 10.08
CA PRO A 39 -8.97 5.16 9.78
C PRO A 39 -9.52 5.91 10.99
N HIS A 40 -9.09 5.55 12.20
CA HIS A 40 -9.60 6.15 13.43
C HIS A 40 -8.77 7.30 13.98
N CYS A 41 -7.45 7.30 13.75
CA CYS A 41 -6.53 8.27 14.35
C CYS A 41 -5.50 8.84 13.38
N GLY A 42 -5.48 8.39 12.12
CA GLY A 42 -4.56 8.88 11.10
C GLY A 42 -3.11 8.40 11.27
N GLN A 43 -2.81 7.53 12.25
CA GLN A 43 -1.47 6.97 12.40
C GLN A 43 -1.06 6.24 11.12
N GLN A 44 0.04 6.66 10.53
CA GLN A 44 0.55 6.08 9.29
C GLN A 44 1.42 4.84 9.56
N LEU A 45 1.34 3.90 8.62
CA LEU A 45 2.13 2.70 8.50
C LEU A 45 2.82 2.76 7.13
N ASN A 46 4.15 2.72 7.12
CA ASN A 46 4.95 2.66 5.90
C ASN A 46 5.40 1.21 5.64
N LEU A 47 5.27 0.74 4.41
CA LEU A 47 5.59 -0.60 3.93
C LEU A 47 6.33 -0.52 2.59
N PHE A 48 7.23 -1.46 2.34
CA PHE A 48 7.99 -1.57 1.08
C PHE A 48 7.86 -2.96 0.44
N PRO A 49 6.64 -3.42 0.07
CA PRO A 49 6.48 -4.68 -0.66
C PRO A 49 7.21 -4.66 -2.01
N ALA A 50 7.68 -5.82 -2.47
CA ALA A 50 8.30 -5.92 -3.78
C ALA A 50 7.22 -5.77 -4.86
N VAL A 51 7.55 -5.15 -6.00
CA VAL A 51 6.60 -5.05 -7.13
C VAL A 51 6.15 -6.44 -7.60
N MET A 52 6.99 -7.45 -7.45
CA MET A 52 6.67 -8.85 -7.80
C MET A 52 5.60 -9.49 -6.90
N ASP A 53 5.31 -8.92 -5.74
CA ASP A 53 4.26 -9.41 -4.83
C ASP A 53 2.85 -8.95 -5.28
N PHE A 54 2.77 -8.04 -6.24
CA PHE A 54 1.50 -7.53 -6.77
C PHE A 54 1.02 -8.38 -7.95
N GLU A 55 -0.27 -8.67 -7.95
CA GLU A 55 -0.94 -9.24 -9.13
C GLU A 55 -1.10 -8.16 -10.19
N ARG A 56 -0.69 -8.48 -11.42
CA ARG A 56 -0.88 -7.58 -12.56
C ARG A 56 -2.37 -7.57 -12.93
N LEU A 57 -3.02 -6.43 -12.76
CA LEU A 57 -4.37 -6.21 -13.28
C LEU A 57 -4.33 -6.19 -14.81
N GLU A 58 -5.35 -6.78 -15.44
CA GLU A 58 -5.56 -6.69 -16.88
C GLU A 58 -5.74 -5.22 -17.28
N ALA A 59 -5.29 -4.86 -18.49
CA ALA A 59 -5.56 -3.53 -19.00
C ALA A 59 -7.09 -3.34 -19.10
N PRO A 60 -7.63 -2.16 -18.78
CA PRO A 60 -9.05 -1.91 -19.03
C PRO A 60 -9.33 -2.18 -20.51
N ASP A 61 -10.42 -2.89 -20.80
CA ASP A 61 -10.87 -3.11 -22.17
C ASP A 61 -10.93 -1.75 -22.87
N GLU A 62 -10.20 -1.61 -23.98
CA GLU A 62 -10.40 -0.46 -24.87
C GLU A 62 -11.79 -0.67 -25.48
N ASP A 63 -12.80 0.07 -24.99
CA ASP A 63 -14.07 0.22 -25.69
C ASP A 63 -13.76 0.77 -27.09
N ASP A 64 -13.67 -0.12 -28.09
CA ASP A 64 -13.60 0.20 -29.52
C ASP A 64 -14.95 0.82 -29.92
N ASP A 65 -15.01 2.15 -30.04
CA ASP A 65 -16.16 2.92 -30.56
C ASP A 65 -16.28 2.79 -32.10
#